data_AF-A0A447KTV2-F1
#
_entry.id   AF-A0A447KTV2-F1
#
_cell.length_a   1.000
_cell.length_b   1.000
_cell.length_c   1.000
_cell.angle_alpha   90.00
_cell.angle_beta   90.00
_cell.angle_gamma   90.00
#
_symmetry.space_group_name_H-M   'P 1'
#
loop_
_entity.id
_entity.type
_entity.pdbx_description
1 polymer ?
#
loop_
_entity_poly.entity_id
_entity_poly.type
_entity_poly.pdbx_seq_one_letter_code
_entity_poly.pdbx_strand_id
1 'polypeptide(L)'
;MGEKDGLITPERLEMMVEQVLQFKNFSALSLPGLSEDRQSVFVPGLAILCGVFDALAIRDLRLSDGALREGVLYEMEGRFRHQDIRSRTAKSLADHYNIDREQAKRVLETTELLYAQWMAQNSKLVHPQLEALLKWAGNAARSRAEH
;
A
#
# COMPACT_ATOMS: atom_id res chain seq x y z
N MET A 1 15.31 18.85 29.86
CA MET A 1 14.86 19.32 28.53
C MET A 1 14.84 18.11 27.61
N GLY A 2 13.70 17.71 27.03
CA GLY A 2 13.68 16.68 25.97
C GLY A 2 12.52 15.68 25.97
N GLU A 3 11.80 15.49 27.07
CA GLU A 3 10.86 14.36 27.23
C GLU A 3 9.47 14.51 26.56
N LYS A 4 9.16 15.62 25.87
CA LYS A 4 7.76 15.91 25.45
C LYS A 4 7.50 16.21 23.96
N ASP A 5 8.50 16.13 23.09
CA ASP A 5 8.32 16.55 21.69
C ASP A 5 8.00 15.38 20.72
N GLY A 6 7.94 14.14 21.21
CA GLY A 6 7.61 12.95 20.39
C GLY A 6 8.58 12.69 19.24
N LEU A 7 9.74 13.35 19.24
CA LEU A 7 10.75 13.32 18.20
C LEU A 7 11.79 12.24 18.49
N ILE A 8 12.07 11.41 17.50
CA ILE A 8 13.09 10.36 17.52
C ILE A 8 14.26 10.84 16.64
N THR A 9 15.46 10.92 17.21
CA THR A 9 16.69 11.35 16.53
C THR A 9 17.78 10.28 16.71
N PRO A 10 18.81 10.25 15.85
CA PRO A 10 19.93 9.32 15.99
C PRO A 10 20.56 9.35 17.39
N GLU A 11 20.78 10.54 17.95
CA GLU A 11 21.44 10.71 19.24
C GLU A 11 20.59 10.11 20.38
N ARG A 12 19.25 10.24 20.29
CA ARG A 12 18.34 9.62 21.25
C ARG A 12 18.31 8.11 21.11
N LEU A 13 18.42 7.58 19.89
CA LEU A 13 18.51 6.14 19.66
C LEU A 13 19.80 5.56 20.23
N GLU A 14 20.94 6.22 20.03
CA GLU A 14 22.22 5.82 20.63
C GLU A 14 22.15 5.79 22.16
N MET A 15 21.58 6.82 22.79
CA MET A 15 21.34 6.84 24.23
C MET A 15 20.48 5.66 24.69
N MET A 16 19.43 5.30 23.95
CA MET A 16 18.59 4.14 24.27
C MET A 16 19.35 2.82 24.10
N VAL A 17 20.20 2.70 23.07
CA VAL A 17 21.05 1.53 22.85
C VAL A 17 22.02 1.36 24.03
N GLU A 18 22.69 2.42 24.46
CA GLU A 18 23.57 2.38 25.63
C GLU A 18 22.84 1.94 26.90
N GLN A 19 21.62 2.42 27.13
CA GLN A 19 20.79 1.99 28.26
C GLN A 19 20.41 0.52 28.18
N VAL A 20 20.00 0.03 27.01
CA VAL A 20 19.64 -1.38 26.80
C VAL A 20 20.85 -2.30 27.04
N LEU A 21 22.04 -1.89 26.59
CA LEU A 21 23.28 -2.68 26.74
C LEU A 21 23.75 -2.82 28.19
N GLN A 22 23.24 -2.03 29.13
CA GLN A 22 23.51 -2.21 30.57
C GLN A 22 22.84 -3.47 31.13
N PHE A 23 21.82 -4.01 30.45
CA PHE A 23 21.09 -5.20 30.87
C PHE A 23 21.61 -6.43 30.15
N LYS A 24 21.89 -7.51 30.90
CA LYS A 24 22.41 -8.76 30.32
C LYS A 24 21.34 -9.67 29.70
N ASN A 25 20.08 -9.50 30.10
CA ASN A 25 18.97 -10.36 29.69
C ASN A 25 17.75 -9.51 29.34
N PHE A 26 16.97 -9.95 28.35
CA PHE A 26 15.70 -9.32 27.96
C PHE A 26 14.70 -9.23 29.13
N SER A 27 14.61 -10.28 29.95
CA SER A 27 13.72 -10.32 31.13
C SER A 27 14.15 -9.38 32.26
N ALA A 28 15.38 -8.87 32.23
CA ALA A 28 15.89 -7.91 33.20
C ALA A 28 15.76 -6.46 32.68
N LEU A 29 15.27 -6.27 31.45
CA LEU A 29 15.14 -4.97 30.81
C LEU A 29 14.05 -4.14 31.50
N SER A 30 14.47 -3.31 32.45
CA SER A 30 13.58 -2.39 33.15
C SER A 30 13.82 -0.96 32.66
N LEU A 31 13.07 -0.57 31.64
CA LEU A 31 13.08 0.79 31.10
C LEU A 31 11.82 1.53 31.55
N PRO A 32 11.92 2.80 31.98
CA PRO A 32 10.75 3.62 32.33
C PRO A 32 9.75 3.69 31.17
N GLY A 33 8.50 3.29 31.40
CA GLY A 33 7.44 3.30 30.38
C GLY A 33 7.39 2.07 29.45
N LEU A 34 8.27 1.08 29.63
CA LEU A 34 8.21 -0.18 28.90
C LEU A 34 7.42 -1.22 29.69
N SER A 35 6.32 -1.73 29.10
CA SER A 35 5.55 -2.83 29.68
C SER A 35 6.28 -4.17 29.50
N GLU A 36 6.05 -5.14 30.40
CA GLU A 36 6.68 -6.47 30.34
C GLU A 36 6.43 -7.18 29.00
N ASP A 37 5.20 -7.10 28.46
CA ASP A 37 4.85 -7.67 27.15
C ASP A 37 5.70 -7.14 25.99
N ARG A 38 6.30 -5.94 26.14
CA ARG A 38 7.10 -5.30 25.10
C ARG A 38 8.59 -5.55 25.26
N GLN A 39 9.06 -6.08 26.40
CA GLN A 39 10.49 -6.27 26.66
C GLN A 39 11.16 -7.19 25.64
N SER A 40 10.51 -8.29 25.27
CA SER A 40 11.05 -9.29 24.34
C SER A 40 11.18 -8.78 22.90
N VAL A 41 10.31 -7.83 22.49
CA VAL A 41 10.28 -7.28 21.13
C VAL A 41 10.95 -5.91 21.02
N PHE A 42 11.21 -5.22 22.14
CA PHE A 42 11.74 -3.87 22.14
C PHE A 42 13.17 -3.80 21.58
N VAL A 43 14.09 -4.63 22.10
CA VAL A 43 15.49 -4.64 21.66
C VAL A 43 15.65 -4.94 20.17
N PRO A 44 15.02 -6.00 19.59
CA PRO A 44 15.10 -6.21 18.15
C PRO A 44 14.42 -5.08 17.36
N GLY A 45 13.34 -4.48 17.88
CA GLY A 45 12.70 -3.32 17.26
C GLY A 45 13.61 -2.08 17.22
N LEU A 46 14.33 -1.81 18.32
CA LEU A 46 15.31 -0.72 18.40
C LEU A 46 16.46 -0.94 17.41
N ALA A 47 16.96 -2.18 17.29
CA ALA A 47 18.03 -2.51 16.35
C ALA A 47 17.61 -2.26 14.88
N ILE A 48 16.38 -2.67 14.51
CA ILE A 48 15.83 -2.39 13.18
C ILE A 48 15.70 -0.88 12.97
N LEU A 49 15.19 -0.15 13.97
CA LEU A 49 15.03 1.30 13.86
C LEU A 49 16.37 2.02 13.67
N CYS A 50 17.41 1.63 14.40
CA CYS A 50 18.77 2.17 14.19
C CYS A 50 19.26 1.90 12.76
N GLY A 51 19.11 0.67 12.26
CA GLY A 51 19.49 0.33 10.89
C GLY A 51 18.73 1.12 9.82
N VAL A 52 17.46 1.46 10.06
CA VAL A 52 16.68 2.34 9.17
C VAL A 52 17.21 3.77 9.19
N PHE A 53 17.57 4.29 10.36
CA PHE A 53 18.18 5.62 10.50
C PHE A 53 19.52 5.70 9.78
N ASP A 54 20.37 4.69 9.94
CA ASP A 54 21.69 4.60 9.28
C ASP A 54 21.56 4.49 7.77
N ALA A 55 20.66 3.62 7.28
CA ALA A 55 20.49 3.38 5.85
C ALA A 55 19.88 4.57 5.09
N LEU A 56 19.01 5.34 5.75
CA LEU A 56 18.27 6.43 5.12
C LEU A 56 18.77 7.83 5.54
N ALA A 57 19.80 7.91 6.39
CA ALA A 57 20.34 9.15 6.95
C ALA A 57 19.23 10.06 7.53
N ILE A 58 18.31 9.47 8.28
CA ILE A 58 17.17 10.18 8.89
C ILE A 58 17.67 11.05 10.04
N ARG A 59 17.31 12.33 10.03
CA ARG A 59 17.65 13.27 11.11
C ARG A 59 16.58 13.26 12.21
N ASP A 60 15.32 13.28 11.80
CA ASP A 60 14.18 13.39 12.71
C ASP A 60 13.04 12.48 12.24
N LEU A 61 12.52 11.66 13.15
CA LEU A 61 11.33 10.83 12.92
C LEU A 61 10.27 11.19 13.97
N ARG A 62 9.03 11.39 13.51
CA ARG A 62 7.87 11.66 14.37
C ARG A 62 6.94 10.46 14.37
N LEU A 63 6.39 10.15 15.54
CA LEU A 63 5.31 9.17 15.63
C LEU A 63 4.07 9.72 14.90
N SER A 64 3.49 8.89 14.03
CA SER A 64 2.20 9.14 13.41
C SER A 64 1.12 8.38 14.18
N ASP A 65 0.00 9.05 14.48
CA ASP A 65 -1.18 8.40 15.07
C ASP A 65 -1.93 7.50 14.08
N GLY A 66 -1.68 7.69 12.77
CA GLY A 66 -2.23 6.85 11.71
C GLY A 66 -1.29 5.69 11.34
N ALA A 67 -1.85 4.50 11.25
CA ALA A 67 -1.19 3.27 10.84
C ALA A 67 -1.99 2.59 9.70
N LEU A 68 -1.95 1.26 9.64
CA LEU A 68 -2.57 0.49 8.57
C LEU A 68 -4.10 0.57 8.59
N ARG A 69 -4.72 0.62 9.77
CA ARG A 69 -6.19 0.63 9.92
C ARG A 69 -6.79 1.88 9.29
N GLU A 70 -6.16 3.02 9.52
CA GLU A 70 -6.55 4.32 8.98
C GLU A 70 -6.39 4.30 7.46
N GLY A 71 -5.28 3.74 6.95
CA GLY A 71 -5.07 3.56 5.50
C GLY A 71 -6.17 2.72 4.82
N VAL A 72 -6.57 1.60 5.45
CA VAL A 72 -7.68 0.75 4.97
C VAL A 72 -9.01 1.50 5.01
N LEU A 73 -9.28 2.26 6.08
CA LEU A 73 -10.49 3.06 6.21
C LEU A 73 -10.58 4.13 5.12
N TYR A 74 -9.48 4.84 4.84
CA TYR A 74 -9.38 5.80 3.75
C TYR A 74 -9.55 5.15 2.36
N GLU A 75 -9.02 3.94 2.15
CA GLU A 75 -9.25 3.19 0.91
C GLU A 75 -10.74 2.85 0.74
N MET A 76 -11.40 2.39 1.81
CA MET A 76 -12.82 2.04 1.81
C MET A 76 -13.72 3.25 1.57
N GLU A 77 -13.43 4.41 2.17
CA GLU A 77 -14.13 5.67 1.89
C GLU A 77 -13.84 6.14 0.45
N GLY A 78 -12.59 5.99 0.03
CA GLY A 78 -12.16 6.23 -1.33
C GLY A 78 -12.93 5.41 -2.35
N ARG A 79 -13.38 4.18 -2.03
CA ARG A 79 -14.09 3.29 -2.98
C ARG A 79 -15.35 3.92 -3.59
N PHE A 80 -15.95 4.90 -2.94
CA PHE A 80 -17.04 5.72 -3.52
C PHE A 80 -16.55 6.68 -4.63
N ARG A 81 -15.28 7.05 -4.64
CA ARG A 81 -14.58 7.81 -5.70
C ARG A 81 -13.73 6.95 -6.66
N HIS A 82 -13.67 5.62 -6.49
CA HIS A 82 -12.70 4.71 -7.15
C HIS A 82 -12.96 4.30 -8.61
N GLN A 83 -14.01 4.80 -9.29
CA GLN A 83 -14.10 4.57 -10.73
C GLN A 83 -12.86 5.13 -11.48
N ASP A 84 -12.21 6.16 -10.94
CA ASP A 84 -11.13 6.87 -11.62
C ASP A 84 -9.74 6.22 -11.42
N ILE A 85 -9.42 5.70 -10.22
CA ILE A 85 -8.06 5.19 -9.91
C ILE A 85 -7.74 3.92 -10.71
N ARG A 86 -8.68 2.97 -10.83
CA ARG A 86 -8.46 1.74 -11.61
C ARG A 86 -8.33 2.03 -13.10
N SER A 87 -9.11 2.99 -13.61
CA SER A 87 -9.02 3.51 -14.97
C SER A 87 -7.64 4.16 -15.22
N ARG A 88 -7.11 4.90 -14.23
CA ARG A 88 -5.77 5.49 -14.28
C ARG A 88 -4.65 4.44 -14.32
N THR A 89 -4.75 3.38 -13.52
CA THR A 89 -3.77 2.28 -13.54
C THR A 89 -3.82 1.49 -14.85
N ALA A 90 -5.02 1.17 -15.35
CA ALA A 90 -5.18 0.52 -16.65
C ALA A 90 -4.60 1.36 -17.79
N LYS A 91 -4.83 2.68 -17.77
CA LYS A 91 -4.26 3.62 -18.73
C LYS A 91 -2.72 3.70 -18.62
N SER A 92 -2.18 3.77 -17.41
CA SER A 92 -0.73 3.77 -17.19
C SER A 92 -0.08 2.49 -17.71
N LEU A 93 -0.69 1.32 -17.48
CA LEU A 93 -0.24 0.06 -18.05
C LEU A 93 -0.31 0.07 -19.59
N ALA A 94 -1.40 0.58 -20.18
CA ALA A 94 -1.54 0.66 -21.63
C ALA A 94 -0.47 1.56 -22.28
N ASP A 95 -0.14 2.68 -21.62
CA ASP A 95 0.89 3.62 -22.05
C ASP A 95 2.29 2.99 -21.95
N HIS A 96 2.55 2.23 -20.89
CA HIS A 96 3.84 1.59 -20.67
C HIS A 96 4.11 0.39 -21.59
N TYR A 97 3.05 -0.30 -22.03
CA TYR A 97 3.15 -1.47 -22.94
C TYR A 97 2.92 -1.13 -24.42
N ASN A 98 2.86 0.16 -24.77
CA ASN A 98 2.66 0.65 -26.14
C ASN A 98 1.46 -0.03 -26.83
N ILE A 99 0.37 -0.23 -26.08
CA ILE A 99 -0.84 -0.89 -26.60
C ILE A 99 -1.40 -0.03 -27.74
N ASP A 100 -1.71 -0.68 -28.87
CA ASP A 100 -2.46 -0.05 -29.95
C ASP A 100 -3.85 0.34 -29.43
N ARG A 101 -3.99 1.63 -29.10
CA ARG A 101 -5.20 2.21 -28.54
C ARG A 101 -6.39 2.10 -29.50
N GLU A 102 -6.14 2.13 -30.81
CA GLU A 102 -7.21 1.99 -31.81
C GLU A 102 -7.72 0.55 -31.85
N GLN A 103 -6.83 -0.44 -31.74
CA GLN A 103 -7.24 -1.83 -31.64
C GLN A 103 -7.95 -2.12 -30.31
N ALA A 104 -7.42 -1.62 -29.19
CA ALA A 104 -8.04 -1.79 -27.88
C ALA A 104 -9.46 -1.19 -27.85
N LYS A 105 -9.65 -0.02 -28.46
CA LYS A 105 -10.96 0.62 -28.60
C LYS A 105 -11.93 -0.22 -29.44
N ARG A 106 -11.49 -0.73 -30.61
CA ARG A 106 -12.33 -1.62 -31.46
C ARG A 106 -12.77 -2.88 -30.72
N VAL A 107 -11.86 -3.50 -29.96
CA VAL A 107 -12.16 -4.69 -29.16
C VAL A 107 -13.14 -4.35 -28.04
N LEU A 108 -12.96 -3.23 -27.36
CA LEU A 108 -13.88 -2.75 -26.33
C LEU A 108 -15.29 -2.53 -26.91
N GLU A 109 -15.42 -1.76 -27.98
CA GLU A 109 -16.71 -1.44 -28.61
C GLU A 109 -17.47 -2.71 -29.04
N THR A 110 -16.75 -3.67 -29.63
CA THR A 110 -17.33 -4.96 -30.03
C THR A 110 -17.77 -5.78 -28.81
N THR A 111 -16.96 -5.78 -27.76
CA THR A 111 -17.23 -6.51 -26.52
C THR A 111 -18.44 -5.92 -25.80
N GLU A 112 -18.55 -4.59 -25.73
CA GLU A 112 -19.70 -3.90 -25.13
C GLU A 112 -21.00 -4.17 -25.90
N LEU A 113 -20.94 -4.18 -27.24
CA LEU A 113 -22.09 -4.50 -28.08
C LEU A 113 -22.59 -5.94 -27.83
N LEU A 114 -21.68 -6.91 -27.80
CA LEU A 114 -22.02 -8.31 -27.52
C LEU A 114 -22.52 -8.50 -26.09
N TYR A 115 -21.89 -7.82 -25.13
CA TYR A 115 -22.28 -7.87 -23.73
C TYR A 115 -23.68 -7.30 -23.51
N ALA A 116 -24.05 -6.19 -24.16
CA ALA A 116 -25.39 -5.61 -24.08
C ALA A 116 -26.47 -6.57 -24.61
N GLN A 117 -26.20 -7.27 -25.71
CA GLN A 117 -27.11 -8.29 -26.26
C GLN A 117 -27.26 -9.49 -25.32
N TRP A 118 -26.16 -9.95 -24.72
CA TRP A 118 -26.18 -11.03 -23.74
C TRP A 118 -26.93 -10.62 -22.46
N MET A 119 -26.71 -9.40 -21.98
CA MET A 119 -27.36 -8.84 -20.79
C MET A 119 -28.89 -8.80 -20.96
N ALA A 120 -29.38 -8.38 -22.13
CA ALA A 120 -30.81 -8.35 -22.43
C ALA A 120 -31.45 -9.74 -22.35
N GLN A 121 -30.69 -10.81 -22.64
CA GLN A 121 -31.15 -12.19 -22.60
C GLN A 121 -30.91 -12.87 -21.22
N ASN A 122 -29.98 -12.36 -20.41
CA ASN A 122 -29.50 -13.02 -19.19
C ASN A 122 -29.41 -12.07 -17.98
N SER A 123 -30.44 -11.24 -17.78
CA SER A 123 -30.46 -10.17 -16.78
C SER A 123 -30.18 -10.61 -15.33
N LYS A 124 -30.48 -11.87 -14.98
CA LYS A 124 -30.23 -12.44 -13.64
C LYS A 124 -28.77 -12.79 -13.36
N LEU A 125 -27.94 -12.90 -14.40
CA LEU A 125 -26.52 -13.29 -14.29
C LEU A 125 -25.56 -12.09 -14.33
N VAL A 126 -26.11 -10.88 -14.37
CA VAL A 126 -25.35 -9.63 -14.47
C VAL A 126 -24.76 -9.27 -13.12
N HIS A 127 -23.44 -9.13 -13.06
CA HIS A 127 -22.73 -8.67 -11.88
C HIS A 127 -21.90 -7.42 -12.21
N PRO A 128 -22.16 -6.26 -11.57
CA PRO A 128 -21.50 -4.99 -11.91
C PRO A 128 -19.96 -5.03 -11.81
N GLN A 129 -19.41 -5.85 -10.92
CA GLN A 129 -17.96 -6.01 -10.82
C GLN A 129 -17.36 -6.79 -12.00
N LEU A 130 -18.09 -7.78 -12.55
CA LEU A 130 -17.63 -8.56 -13.69
C LEU A 130 -17.72 -7.74 -14.99
N GLU A 131 -18.72 -6.87 -15.10
CA GLU A 131 -18.83 -5.91 -16.19
C GLU A 131 -17.62 -4.96 -16.25
N ALA A 132 -17.22 -4.40 -15.11
CA ALA A 132 -16.05 -3.53 -15.04
C ALA A 132 -14.75 -4.28 -15.43
N LEU A 133 -14.60 -5.54 -15.00
CA LEU A 133 -13.47 -6.38 -15.37
C LEU A 133 -13.45 -6.68 -16.88
N LEU A 134 -14.60 -6.96 -17.49
CA LEU A 134 -14.71 -7.20 -18.94
C LEU A 134 -14.28 -5.96 -19.74
N LYS A 135 -14.71 -4.76 -19.31
CA LYS A 135 -14.32 -3.49 -19.93
C LYS A 135 -12.82 -3.21 -19.78
N TRP A 136 -12.20 -3.56 -18.66
CA TRP A 136 -10.74 -3.45 -18.51
C TRP A 136 -9.99 -4.46 -19.37
N ALA A 137 -10.49 -5.69 -19.49
CA ALA A 137 -9.89 -6.71 -20.35
C ALA A 137 -9.91 -6.29 -21.83
N GLY A 138 -11.00 -5.68 -22.30
CA GLY A 138 -11.09 -5.10 -23.65
C GLY A 138 -10.08 -3.96 -23.87
N ASN A 139 -9.96 -3.04 -22.91
CA ASN A 139 -9.01 -1.93 -22.98
C ASN A 139 -7.53 -2.36 -22.91
N ALA A 140 -7.23 -3.49 -22.28
CA ALA A 140 -5.88 -4.04 -22.18
C ALA A 140 -5.59 -5.12 -23.24
N ALA A 141 -6.50 -5.36 -24.19
CA ALA A 141 -6.36 -6.37 -25.23
C ALA A 141 -5.19 -5.99 -26.16
N ARG A 142 -4.05 -6.60 -25.91
CA ARG A 142 -2.83 -6.41 -26.71
C ARG A 142 -3.05 -6.96 -28.12
N SER A 143 -2.83 -6.13 -29.14
CA SER A 143 -2.72 -6.59 -30.52
C SER A 143 -1.50 -7.52 -30.61
N ARG A 144 -1.73 -8.82 -30.78
CA ARG A 144 -0.67 -9.78 -31.14
C ARG A 144 -0.70 -9.87 -32.67
N ALA A 145 -0.17 -8.86 -33.34
CA ALA A 145 -0.10 -8.82 -34.79
C ALA A 145 1.25 -8.24 -35.24
N GLU A 146 2.34 -8.92 -34.91
CA GLU A 146 3.58 -8.88 -35.69
C GLU A 146 4.27 -10.25 -35.62
N HIS A 147 4.02 -11.09 -36.62
CA HIS A 147 4.97 -11.99 -37.30
C HIS A 147 4.52 -12.10 -38.75
#